data_AF-A0A8C7QAY8-F1
#
_entry.id   AF-A0A8C7QAY8-F1
#
_cell.length_a   1.000
_cell.length_b   1.000
_cell.length_c   1.000
_cell.angle_alpha   90.00
_cell.angle_beta   90.00
_cell.angle_gamma   90.00
#
_symmetry.space_group_name_H-M   'P 1'
#
loop_
_entity.id
_entity.type
_entity.pdbx_description
1 polymer ?
#
loop_
_entity_poly.entity_id
_entity_poly.type
_entity_poly.pdbx_seq_one_letter_code
_entity_poly.pdbx_strand_id
1 'polypeptide(L)'
;MTGLALNCTINRKSLFDRKHYFYADLPAGYQITQQRLPIAVDGTLTYSHLGGRKRNAVVTKSVRIKQIQLEQDSGKSLHDDYRNQTLIDLNRAGVGLMELVMEPDMSCGEEAAAAVREMQLILQALGTCQGNMAEGQLRVDANVSVHRPGDPWGIRTEVKNINSARNLARAIDYEIQRQMFVLESGGTVQNETRSFDGKTGHTIPMRDKEGLQDYRFMPEPNLPPLMVYEACSTAPPGVAPSQVVVLEEVRERLPELPSVRRQRLVETYGILPEHSFTLVNEDGLMDYFEAVIRETKAGPRKVIGWVMNELQGLLHQQNLSVSQSHISVHNSVSVYVTVCLWLSVCLTRGFVTALMIMCPVGGNGLSQRETGPNSLSL
;
A
#
# COMPACT_ATOMS: atom_id res chain seq x y z
N MET A 1 12.27 10.97 5.98
CA MET A 1 10.87 11.08 6.44
C MET A 1 10.31 9.72 6.80
N THR A 2 10.21 8.77 5.86
CA THR A 2 9.69 7.41 6.13
C THR A 2 10.36 6.69 7.29
N GLY A 3 11.70 6.75 7.39
CA GLY A 3 12.41 6.17 8.53
C GLY A 3 11.96 6.74 9.89
N LEU A 4 11.66 8.04 9.98
CA LEU A 4 11.16 8.62 11.22
C LEU A 4 9.71 8.18 11.51
N ALA A 5 8.87 8.11 10.48
CA ALA A 5 7.48 7.66 10.63
C ALA A 5 7.36 6.20 11.09
N LEU A 6 8.35 5.37 10.75
CA LEU A 6 8.45 3.98 11.14
C LEU A 6 9.32 3.77 12.39
N ASN A 7 9.61 4.85 13.13
CA ASN A 7 10.44 4.81 14.34
C ASN A 7 11.81 4.13 14.14
N CYS A 8 12.38 4.22 12.94
CA CYS A 8 13.72 3.70 12.66
C CYS A 8 14.79 4.58 13.30
N THR A 9 15.91 3.95 13.64
CA THR A 9 17.16 4.65 13.92
C THR A 9 17.74 5.17 12.62
N ILE A 10 17.87 6.49 12.49
CA ILE A 10 18.45 7.12 11.30
C ILE A 10 19.98 7.18 11.44
N ASN A 11 20.69 6.65 10.45
CA ASN A 11 22.14 6.71 10.43
C ASN A 11 22.60 8.14 10.08
N ARG A 12 23.50 8.71 10.89
CA ARG A 12 24.14 10.03 10.64
C ARG A 12 24.96 10.08 9.36
N LYS A 13 25.37 8.90 8.90
CA LYS A 13 26.14 8.68 7.70
C LYS A 13 25.58 7.43 7.04
N SER A 14 25.31 7.50 5.74
CA SER A 14 25.00 6.33 4.93
C SER A 14 25.94 6.25 3.73
N LEU A 15 26.16 5.04 3.23
CA LEU A 15 27.14 4.76 2.18
C LEU A 15 26.45 4.14 0.98
N PHE A 16 26.81 4.61 -0.21
CA PHE A 16 26.40 4.00 -1.46
C PHE A 16 27.40 2.90 -1.86
N ASP A 17 26.84 1.83 -2.41
CA ASP A 17 27.54 0.64 -2.88
C ASP A 17 27.05 0.30 -4.29
N ARG A 18 27.91 -0.32 -5.09
CA ARG A 18 27.56 -0.87 -6.40
C ARG A 18 27.23 -2.35 -6.26
N LYS A 19 26.04 -2.74 -6.70
CA LYS A 19 25.59 -4.13 -6.87
C LYS A 19 25.74 -4.52 -8.34
N HIS A 20 26.71 -5.37 -8.67
CA HIS A 20 27.04 -5.71 -10.06
C HIS A 20 26.23 -6.89 -10.56
N TYR A 21 25.51 -6.70 -11.67
CA TYR A 21 24.90 -7.78 -12.45
C TYR A 21 24.69 -7.30 -13.88
N PHE A 22 24.73 -8.24 -14.83
CA PHE A 22 24.54 -7.92 -16.23
C PHE A 22 23.10 -8.19 -16.64
N TYR A 23 22.40 -7.14 -17.04
CA TYR A 23 21.09 -7.25 -17.66
C TYR A 23 20.88 -6.09 -18.64
N ALA A 24 20.09 -6.31 -19.68
CA ALA A 24 19.96 -5.36 -20.79
C ALA A 24 19.30 -4.03 -20.37
N ASP A 25 18.50 -4.03 -19.31
CA ASP A 25 17.85 -2.85 -18.75
C ASP A 25 18.68 -2.09 -17.70
N LEU A 26 19.93 -2.53 -17.45
CA LEU A 26 20.85 -1.87 -16.52
C LEU A 26 22.12 -1.41 -17.26
N PRO A 27 22.10 -0.20 -17.86
CA PRO A 27 23.16 0.24 -18.78
C PRO A 27 24.54 0.37 -18.13
N ALA A 28 24.61 0.66 -16.82
CA ALA A 28 25.86 0.78 -16.10
C ALA A 28 26.53 -0.57 -15.77
N GLY A 29 25.82 -1.69 -15.88
CA GLY A 29 26.29 -3.01 -15.42
C GLY A 29 26.38 -3.14 -13.89
N TYR A 30 25.88 -2.14 -13.16
CA TYR A 30 25.71 -2.15 -11.71
C TYR A 30 24.55 -1.24 -11.30
N GLN A 31 23.93 -1.56 -10.16
CA GLN A 31 22.90 -0.77 -9.52
C GLN A 31 23.53 -0.07 -8.30
N ILE A 32 23.35 1.24 -8.18
CA ILE A 32 23.73 1.96 -6.95
C ILE A 32 22.68 1.68 -5.88
N THR A 33 23.10 1.21 -4.71
CA THR A 33 22.26 0.86 -3.56
C THR A 33 22.99 1.19 -2.24
N GLN A 34 22.47 0.82 -1.08
CA GLN A 34 23.13 0.98 0.22
C GLN A 34 23.13 -0.35 0.99
N GLN A 35 24.15 -1.17 0.79
CA GLN A 35 24.23 -2.49 1.45
C GLN A 35 24.90 -2.40 2.82
N ARG A 36 26.02 -1.68 2.92
CA ARG A 36 26.86 -1.71 4.13
C ARG A 36 26.38 -0.79 5.23
N LEU A 37 25.88 0.39 4.87
CA LEU A 37 25.40 1.39 5.82
C LEU A 37 24.17 2.09 5.24
N PRO A 38 22.97 1.47 5.38
CA PRO A 38 21.72 2.01 4.85
C PRO A 38 21.31 3.30 5.58
N ILE A 39 20.37 4.05 5.02
CA ILE A 39 19.94 5.34 5.61
C ILE A 39 19.21 5.18 6.96
N ALA A 40 18.47 4.09 7.16
CA ALA A 40 17.77 3.83 8.42
C ALA A 40 17.70 2.33 8.74
N VAL A 41 17.69 1.99 10.03
CA VAL A 41 17.65 0.61 10.55
C VAL A 41 16.74 0.52 11.77
N ASP A 42 16.39 -0.70 12.18
CA ASP A 42 15.74 -0.99 13.46
C ASP A 42 14.48 -0.16 13.74
N GLY A 43 13.52 -0.22 12.81
CA GLY A 43 12.21 0.40 12.96
C GLY A 43 11.11 -0.57 13.35
N THR A 44 9.88 -0.08 13.40
CA THR A 44 8.69 -0.91 13.65
C THR A 44 7.49 -0.35 12.92
N LEU A 45 6.78 -1.23 12.22
CA LEU A 45 5.49 -0.95 11.61
C LEU A 45 4.39 -1.62 12.43
N THR A 46 3.49 -0.82 12.98
CA THR A 46 2.26 -1.30 13.61
C THR A 46 1.15 -1.32 12.57
N TYR A 47 0.51 -2.46 12.36
CA TYR A 47 -0.60 -2.64 11.43
C TYR A 47 -1.78 -3.31 12.13
N SER A 48 -2.96 -3.18 11.55
CA SER A 48 -4.16 -3.83 12.06
C SER A 48 -4.91 -4.54 10.96
N HIS A 49 -5.51 -5.68 11.28
CA HIS A 49 -6.41 -6.41 10.39
C HIS A 49 -7.68 -6.81 11.14
N LEU A 50 -8.75 -7.10 10.40
CA LEU A 50 -10.00 -7.62 10.96
C LEU A 50 -9.85 -9.13 11.14
N GLY A 51 -9.80 -9.62 12.38
CA GLY A 51 -9.57 -11.04 12.65
C GLY A 51 -9.93 -11.44 14.08
N GLY A 52 -9.66 -12.71 14.44
CA GLY A 52 -9.94 -13.25 15.78
C GLY A 52 -11.28 -14.00 15.90
N ARG A 53 -11.64 -14.42 17.12
CA ARG A 53 -12.81 -15.29 17.39
C ARG A 53 -14.15 -14.73 16.90
N LYS A 54 -14.25 -13.40 16.79
CA LYS A 54 -15.32 -12.71 16.07
C LYS A 54 -14.66 -12.05 14.86
N ARG A 55 -15.07 -12.42 13.64
CA ARG A 55 -14.49 -11.96 12.35
C ARG A 55 -14.46 -10.43 12.14
N ASN A 56 -14.95 -9.64 13.08
CA ASN A 56 -15.00 -8.17 13.01
C ASN A 56 -14.09 -7.49 14.05
N ALA A 57 -13.39 -8.22 14.91
CA ALA A 57 -12.50 -7.58 15.89
C ALA A 57 -11.23 -7.06 15.21
N VAL A 58 -10.83 -5.83 15.54
CA VAL A 58 -9.53 -5.29 15.11
C VAL A 58 -8.43 -5.95 15.92
N VAL A 59 -7.52 -6.65 15.24
CA VAL A 59 -6.31 -7.20 15.83
C VAL A 59 -5.14 -6.33 15.39
N THR A 60 -4.43 -5.75 16.36
CA THR A 60 -3.24 -4.95 16.12
C THR A 60 -1.99 -5.80 16.34
N LYS A 61 -1.08 -5.77 15.37
CA LYS A 61 0.22 -6.44 15.40
C LYS A 61 1.31 -5.46 14.99
N SER A 62 2.56 -5.85 15.23
CA SER A 62 3.73 -5.10 14.82
C SER A 62 4.71 -6.01 14.09
N VAL A 63 5.37 -5.48 13.08
CA VAL A 63 6.51 -6.11 12.40
C VAL A 63 7.71 -5.17 12.49
N ARG A 64 8.88 -5.73 12.78
CA ARG A 64 10.12 -4.96 12.83
C ARG A 64 10.58 -4.61 11.42
N ILE A 65 11.09 -3.39 11.26
CA ILE A 65 11.74 -2.95 10.04
C ILE A 65 13.23 -3.17 10.23
N LYS A 66 13.81 -4.05 9.41
CA LYS A 66 15.24 -4.34 9.45
C LYS A 66 16.03 -3.13 8.96
N GLN A 67 15.69 -2.65 7.77
CA GLN A 67 16.37 -1.50 7.16
C GLN A 67 15.52 -0.82 6.09
N ILE A 68 15.87 0.44 5.84
CA ILE A 68 15.43 1.23 4.69
C ILE A 68 16.69 1.70 3.98
N GLN A 69 16.78 1.41 2.69
CA GLN A 69 17.91 1.78 1.84
C GLN A 69 17.45 2.50 0.58
N LEU A 70 18.33 3.34 0.06
CA LEU A 70 18.14 4.02 -1.21
C LEU A 70 18.78 3.20 -2.33
N GLU A 71 18.09 3.04 -3.44
CA GLU A 71 18.63 2.36 -4.62
C GLU A 71 18.18 3.03 -5.92
N GLN A 72 18.81 2.67 -7.03
CA GLN A 72 18.39 3.08 -8.37
C GLN A 72 17.52 2.01 -9.03
N ASP A 73 16.50 2.41 -9.75
CA ASP A 73 15.71 1.48 -10.55
C ASP A 73 16.43 1.08 -11.84
N SER A 74 16.10 -0.11 -12.34
CA SER A 74 16.47 -0.55 -13.69
C SER A 74 15.47 -0.01 -14.72
N GLY A 75 15.84 -0.12 -15.99
CA GLY A 75 14.91 0.07 -17.09
C GLY A 75 13.86 -1.05 -17.16
N LYS A 76 13.08 -1.04 -18.25
CA LYS A 76 12.07 -2.04 -18.54
C LYS A 76 12.44 -2.83 -19.79
N SER A 77 12.42 -4.15 -19.67
CA SER A 77 12.53 -5.06 -20.80
C SER A 77 11.14 -5.43 -21.33
N LEU A 78 10.90 -5.24 -22.63
CA LEU A 78 9.67 -5.60 -23.33
C LEU A 78 9.99 -6.70 -24.34
N HIS A 79 9.39 -7.87 -24.19
CA HIS A 79 9.61 -8.96 -25.14
C HIS A 79 8.66 -8.86 -26.32
N ASP A 80 9.22 -8.81 -27.53
CA ASP A 80 8.47 -8.89 -28.79
C ASP A 80 8.55 -10.34 -29.29
N ASP A 81 7.52 -11.12 -28.96
CA ASP A 81 7.40 -12.53 -29.34
C ASP A 81 7.40 -12.72 -30.86
N TYR A 82 6.84 -11.76 -31.62
CA TYR A 82 6.73 -11.86 -33.06
C TYR A 82 8.09 -11.71 -33.75
N ARG A 83 8.91 -10.76 -33.26
CA ARG A 83 10.26 -10.53 -33.79
C ARG A 83 11.34 -11.36 -33.10
N ASN A 84 10.98 -12.09 -32.04
CA ASN A 84 11.91 -12.79 -31.15
C ASN A 84 13.06 -11.87 -30.67
N GLN A 85 12.69 -10.65 -30.29
CA GLN A 85 13.61 -9.61 -29.84
C GLN A 85 13.16 -9.05 -28.49
N THR A 86 14.09 -8.45 -27.74
CA THR A 86 13.77 -7.71 -26.52
C THR A 86 14.03 -6.23 -26.77
N LEU A 87 12.99 -5.42 -26.59
CA LEU A 87 13.04 -3.97 -26.67
C LEU A 87 13.33 -3.42 -25.27
N ILE A 88 14.32 -2.54 -25.16
CA ILE A 88 14.74 -1.97 -23.87
C ILE A 88 14.27 -0.53 -23.79
N ASP A 89 13.46 -0.23 -22.78
CA ASP A 89 13.02 1.12 -22.42
C ASP A 89 13.78 1.59 -21.17
N LEU A 90 14.62 2.60 -21.33
CA LEU A 90 15.45 3.15 -20.26
C LEU A 90 14.85 4.39 -19.59
N ASN A 91 13.61 4.78 -19.89
CA ASN A 91 12.97 5.96 -19.28
C ASN A 91 12.91 5.90 -17.74
N ARG A 92 12.88 4.68 -17.18
CA ARG A 92 12.84 4.42 -15.73
C ARG A 92 14.22 4.21 -15.10
N ALA A 93 15.25 3.98 -15.91
CA ALA A 93 16.58 3.66 -15.40
C ALA A 93 17.16 4.83 -14.60
N GLY A 94 17.65 4.56 -13.39
CA GLY A 94 18.25 5.57 -12.51
C GLY A 94 17.25 6.37 -11.65
N VAL A 95 15.94 6.13 -11.78
CA VAL A 95 14.94 6.68 -10.85
C VAL A 95 15.25 6.21 -9.43
N GLY A 96 15.18 7.13 -8.47
CA GLY A 96 15.44 6.83 -7.07
C GLY A 96 14.34 5.99 -6.45
N LEU A 97 14.72 4.93 -5.74
CA LEU A 97 13.85 4.02 -5.02
C LEU A 97 14.20 4.00 -3.55
N MET A 98 13.21 3.63 -2.76
CA MET A 98 13.37 3.27 -1.36
C MET A 98 13.01 1.79 -1.23
N GLU A 99 14.00 0.97 -0.91
CA GLU A 99 13.79 -0.43 -0.55
C GLU A 99 13.64 -0.53 0.97
N LEU A 100 12.56 -1.18 1.41
CA LEU A 100 12.25 -1.38 2.80
C LEU A 100 12.18 -2.88 3.08
N VAL A 101 12.99 -3.33 4.03
CA VAL A 101 13.09 -4.74 4.41
C VAL A 101 12.46 -4.93 5.79
N MET A 102 11.50 -5.85 5.87
CA MET A 102 10.86 -6.26 7.12
C MET A 102 11.51 -7.52 7.67
N GLU A 103 11.55 -7.66 9.00
CA GLU A 103 11.88 -8.91 9.66
C GLU A 103 10.75 -9.95 9.46
N PRO A 104 11.04 -11.26 9.57
CA PRO A 104 10.07 -12.34 9.34
C PRO A 104 9.12 -12.53 10.54
N ASP A 105 8.44 -11.46 10.97
CA ASP A 105 7.54 -11.49 12.14
C ASP A 105 6.09 -11.83 11.78
N MET A 106 5.75 -11.89 10.48
CA MET A 106 4.40 -12.16 9.98
C MET A 106 4.17 -13.66 9.76
N SER A 107 2.98 -14.14 10.11
CA SER A 107 2.68 -15.59 10.11
C SER A 107 1.71 -16.07 9.02
N CYS A 108 1.03 -15.16 8.31
CA CYS A 108 0.07 -15.52 7.27
C CYS A 108 -0.08 -14.42 6.20
N GLY A 109 -0.75 -14.75 5.10
CA GLY A 109 -0.99 -13.82 4.00
C GLY A 109 -1.84 -12.60 4.40
N GLU A 110 -2.79 -12.77 5.32
CA GLU A 110 -3.64 -11.68 5.82
C GLU A 110 -2.81 -10.62 6.55
N GLU A 111 -1.91 -11.04 7.44
CA GLU A 111 -0.98 -10.14 8.15
C GLU A 111 -0.09 -9.39 7.17
N ALA A 112 0.49 -10.09 6.19
CA ALA A 112 1.33 -9.47 5.18
C ALA A 112 0.59 -8.44 4.32
N ALA A 113 -0.62 -8.76 3.89
CA ALA A 113 -1.46 -7.81 3.15
C ALA A 113 -1.84 -6.59 4.00
N ALA A 114 -2.14 -6.78 5.28
CA ALA A 114 -2.45 -5.68 6.19
C ALA A 114 -1.23 -4.78 6.45
N ALA A 115 -0.05 -5.36 6.64
CA ALA A 115 1.20 -4.62 6.79
C ALA A 115 1.51 -3.78 5.53
N VAL A 116 1.37 -4.35 4.33
CA VAL A 116 1.59 -3.62 3.08
C VAL A 116 0.57 -2.49 2.89
N ARG A 117 -0.71 -2.72 3.22
CA ARG A 117 -1.73 -1.66 3.16
C ARG A 117 -1.46 -0.53 4.13
N GLU A 118 -1.09 -0.83 5.37
CA GLU A 118 -0.74 0.20 6.35
C GLU A 118 0.50 0.98 5.89
N MET A 119 1.49 0.30 5.30
CA MET A 119 2.64 0.95 4.68
C MET A 119 2.21 1.91 3.55
N GLN A 120 1.30 1.49 2.67
CA GLN A 120 0.76 2.36 1.62
C GLN A 120 0.13 3.63 2.20
N LEU A 121 -0.71 3.49 3.24
CA LEU A 121 -1.35 4.63 3.91
C LEU A 121 -0.32 5.57 4.53
N ILE A 122 0.71 5.03 5.18
CA ILE A 122 1.81 5.85 5.73
C ILE A 122 2.53 6.58 4.61
N LEU A 123 2.94 5.90 3.54
CA LEU A 123 3.68 6.51 2.43
C LEU A 123 2.89 7.61 1.72
N GLN A 124 1.58 7.40 1.55
CA GLN A 124 0.64 8.37 1.00
C GLN A 124 0.48 9.58 1.94
N ALA A 125 0.29 9.35 3.24
CA ALA A 125 0.20 10.41 4.23
C ALA A 125 1.46 11.28 4.25
N LEU A 126 2.65 10.65 4.14
CA LEU A 126 3.94 11.34 4.04
C LEU A 126 4.16 12.05 2.70
N GLY A 127 3.36 11.78 1.66
CA GLY A 127 3.57 12.28 0.30
C GLY A 127 4.83 11.73 -0.38
N THR A 128 5.38 10.62 0.13
CA THR A 128 6.65 10.04 -0.37
C THR A 128 6.44 9.05 -1.52
N CYS A 129 5.29 8.38 -1.55
CA CYS A 129 4.89 7.47 -2.63
C CYS A 129 3.37 7.34 -2.62
N GLN A 130 2.74 7.34 -3.80
CA GLN A 130 1.31 7.08 -3.94
C GLN A 130 0.94 5.61 -3.67
N GLY A 131 1.92 4.69 -3.77
CA GLY A 131 1.76 3.29 -3.38
C GLY A 131 0.92 2.44 -4.34
N ASN A 132 0.64 2.90 -5.57
CA ASN A 132 -0.14 2.12 -6.53
C ASN A 132 0.67 0.92 -7.06
N MET A 133 0.31 -0.29 -6.59
CA MET A 133 0.96 -1.53 -7.00
C MET A 133 0.69 -1.89 -8.47
N ALA A 134 -0.49 -1.54 -9.00
CA ALA A 134 -0.86 -1.86 -10.38
C ALA A 134 -0.03 -1.07 -11.41
N GLU A 135 0.36 0.16 -11.05
CA GLU A 135 1.25 1.01 -11.85
C GLU A 135 2.74 0.71 -11.58
N GLY A 136 3.05 -0.20 -10.64
CA GLY A 136 4.42 -0.57 -10.30
C GLY A 136 5.17 0.50 -9.49
N GLN A 137 4.44 1.39 -8.81
CA GLN A 137 5.00 2.39 -7.87
C GLN A 137 5.41 1.75 -6.54
N LEU A 138 4.76 0.65 -6.15
CA LEU A 138 5.11 -0.19 -5.01
C LEU A 138 5.24 -1.64 -5.47
N ARG A 139 6.39 -2.25 -5.20
CA ARG A 139 6.70 -3.64 -5.50
C ARG A 139 6.96 -4.39 -4.21
N VAL A 140 6.49 -5.63 -4.13
CA VAL A 140 6.66 -6.49 -2.96
C VAL A 140 7.12 -7.86 -3.41
N ASP A 141 8.26 -8.28 -2.90
CA ASP A 141 8.75 -9.66 -2.97
C ASP A 141 8.53 -10.32 -1.60
N ALA A 142 7.90 -11.49 -1.56
CA ALA A 142 7.56 -12.19 -0.32
C ALA A 142 8.55 -13.32 -0.04
N ASN A 143 9.11 -13.37 1.17
CA ASN A 143 9.97 -14.45 1.61
C ASN A 143 9.19 -15.35 2.57
N VAL A 144 9.00 -16.63 2.20
CA VAL A 144 8.16 -17.57 2.93
C VAL A 144 8.96 -18.81 3.31
N SER A 145 8.86 -19.21 4.58
CA SER A 145 9.38 -20.47 5.10
C SER A 145 8.42 -21.02 6.15
N VAL A 146 8.26 -22.33 6.22
CA VAL A 146 7.48 -23.00 7.27
C VAL A 146 8.40 -23.77 8.22
N HIS A 147 8.03 -23.83 9.50
CA HIS A 147 8.73 -24.64 10.51
C HIS A 147 7.72 -25.11 11.56
N ARG A 148 8.07 -26.14 12.35
CA ARG A 148 7.25 -26.53 13.50
C ARG A 148 7.56 -25.64 14.70
N PRO A 149 6.61 -25.42 15.62
CA PRO A 149 6.87 -24.67 16.85
C PRO A 149 8.07 -25.24 17.60
N GLY A 150 9.07 -24.40 17.87
CA GLY A 150 10.32 -24.80 18.54
C GLY A 150 11.47 -25.19 17.60
N ASP A 151 11.19 -25.50 16.33
CA ASP A 151 12.23 -25.78 15.34
C ASP A 151 12.83 -24.48 14.77
N PRO A 152 14.08 -24.51 14.27
CA PRO A 152 14.66 -23.40 13.49
C PRO A 152 13.82 -23.06 12.26
N TRP A 153 14.01 -21.84 11.75
CA TRP A 153 13.39 -21.39 10.50
C TRP A 153 13.68 -22.36 9.34
N GLY A 154 12.64 -22.66 8.57
CA GLY A 154 12.72 -23.54 7.40
C GLY A 154 13.46 -22.89 6.22
N ILE A 155 13.56 -23.67 5.14
CA ILE A 155 14.17 -23.18 3.90
C ILE A 155 13.27 -22.13 3.27
N ARG A 156 13.88 -20.98 2.91
CA ARG A 156 13.20 -19.84 2.34
C ARG A 156 12.86 -20.08 0.87
N THR A 157 11.63 -19.75 0.48
CA THR A 157 11.22 -19.54 -0.91
C THR A 157 10.87 -18.07 -1.11
N GLU A 158 11.41 -17.45 -2.16
CA GLU A 158 11.13 -16.06 -2.52
C GLU A 158 10.07 -16.01 -3.63
N VAL A 159 8.94 -15.36 -3.38
CA VAL A 159 7.83 -15.21 -4.33
C VAL A 159 7.81 -13.79 -4.89
N LYS A 160 7.95 -13.67 -6.21
CA LYS A 160 8.00 -12.41 -6.95
C LYS A 160 6.74 -12.16 -7.79
N ASN A 161 6.69 -10.98 -8.41
CA ASN A 161 5.65 -10.52 -9.34
C ASN A 161 4.25 -10.42 -8.69
N ILE A 162 4.20 -9.83 -7.51
CA ILE A 162 2.97 -9.65 -6.74
C ILE A 162 2.43 -8.23 -6.98
N ASN A 163 1.34 -8.13 -7.74
CA ASN A 163 0.82 -6.83 -8.21
C ASN A 163 -0.30 -6.24 -7.34
N SER A 164 -0.70 -6.90 -6.25
CA SER A 164 -1.70 -6.37 -5.32
C SER A 164 -1.58 -7.00 -3.93
N ALA A 165 -2.05 -6.29 -2.89
CA ALA A 165 -2.11 -6.84 -1.53
C ALA A 165 -2.99 -8.10 -1.42
N ARG A 166 -4.03 -8.22 -2.25
CA ARG A 166 -4.84 -9.44 -2.34
C ARG A 166 -4.04 -10.62 -2.90
N ASN A 167 -3.26 -10.37 -3.95
CA ASN A 167 -2.39 -11.39 -4.54
C ASN A 167 -1.25 -11.75 -3.60
N LEU A 168 -0.75 -10.81 -2.80
CA LEU A 168 0.24 -11.06 -1.74
C LEU A 168 -0.28 -12.08 -0.74
N ALA A 169 -1.49 -11.86 -0.20
CA ALA A 169 -2.10 -12.78 0.75
C ALA A 169 -2.24 -14.19 0.14
N ARG A 170 -2.83 -14.27 -1.06
CA ARG A 170 -3.02 -15.54 -1.77
C ARG A 170 -1.70 -16.26 -2.06
N ALA A 171 -0.67 -15.51 -2.47
CA ALA A 171 0.64 -16.07 -2.79
C ALA A 171 1.30 -16.68 -1.55
N ILE A 172 1.29 -15.96 -0.43
CA ILE A 172 1.85 -16.43 0.85
C ILE A 172 1.07 -17.65 1.35
N ASP A 173 -0.25 -17.59 1.37
CA ASP A 173 -1.08 -18.70 1.88
C ASP A 173 -0.91 -19.95 1.02
N TYR A 174 -0.88 -19.82 -0.31
CA TYR A 174 -0.59 -20.94 -1.22
C TYR A 174 0.80 -21.51 -0.96
N GLU A 175 1.80 -20.65 -0.81
CA GLU A 175 3.19 -21.04 -0.62
C GLU A 175 3.39 -21.77 0.71
N ILE A 176 2.76 -21.31 1.79
CA ILE A 176 2.71 -22.01 3.09
C ILE A 176 2.13 -23.42 2.91
N GLN A 177 0.96 -23.55 2.27
CA GLN A 177 0.32 -24.85 2.06
C GLN A 177 1.18 -25.78 1.19
N ARG A 178 1.82 -25.26 0.14
CA ARG A 178 2.75 -26.05 -0.70
C ARG A 178 3.93 -26.57 0.13
N GLN A 179 4.59 -25.71 0.90
CA GLN A 179 5.74 -26.12 1.71
C GLN A 179 5.34 -27.17 2.76
N MET A 180 4.20 -26.97 3.43
CA MET A 180 3.65 -27.96 4.37
C MET A 180 3.42 -29.31 3.68
N PHE A 181 2.74 -29.34 2.53
CA PHE A 181 2.48 -30.57 1.78
C PHE A 181 3.76 -31.31 1.38
N VAL A 182 4.79 -30.58 0.92
CA VAL A 182 6.09 -31.17 0.56
C VAL A 182 6.74 -31.84 1.78
N LEU A 183 6.77 -31.16 2.92
CA LEU A 183 7.39 -31.67 4.15
C LEU A 183 6.60 -32.85 4.75
N GLU A 184 5.27 -32.78 4.75
CA GLU A 184 4.40 -33.86 5.23
C GLU A 184 4.47 -35.11 4.35
N SER A 185 4.76 -34.94 3.06
CA SER A 185 5.00 -36.04 2.12
C SER A 185 6.41 -36.64 2.22
N GLY A 186 7.23 -36.19 3.19
CA GLY A 186 8.61 -36.64 3.38
C GLY A 186 9.62 -36.04 2.39
N GLY A 187 9.22 -35.02 1.62
CA GLY A 187 10.10 -34.27 0.73
C GLY A 187 10.85 -33.13 1.42
N THR A 188 11.67 -32.43 0.65
CA THR A 188 12.46 -31.27 1.12
C THR A 188 12.13 -30.04 0.30
N VAL A 189 11.84 -28.92 0.95
CA VAL A 189 11.66 -27.62 0.28
C VAL A 189 13.02 -27.13 -0.24
N GLN A 190 13.08 -26.68 -1.49
CA GLN A 190 14.30 -26.11 -2.09
C GLN A 190 14.31 -24.59 -1.95
N ASN A 191 15.51 -24.00 -1.86
CA ASN A 191 15.67 -22.56 -1.91
C ASN A 191 15.58 -22.11 -3.38
N GLU A 192 14.39 -21.66 -3.77
CA GLU A 192 14.06 -21.30 -5.14
C GLU A 192 13.34 -19.94 -5.17
N THR A 193 13.37 -19.29 -6.34
CA THR A 193 12.54 -18.12 -6.60
C THR A 193 11.34 -18.54 -7.43
N ARG A 194 10.13 -18.18 -6.99
CA ARG A 194 8.86 -18.50 -7.66
C ARG A 194 8.16 -17.23 -8.09
N SER A 195 7.32 -17.32 -9.12
CA SER A 195 6.41 -16.25 -9.53
C SER A 195 4.99 -16.61 -9.13
N PHE A 196 4.19 -15.62 -8.71
CA PHE A 196 2.76 -15.84 -8.48
C PHE A 196 1.95 -15.59 -9.75
N ASP A 197 1.07 -16.53 -10.11
CA ASP A 197 0.07 -16.32 -11.16
C ASP A 197 -1.28 -15.97 -10.53
N GLY A 198 -1.72 -14.72 -10.73
CA GLY A 198 -2.99 -14.24 -10.18
C GLY A 198 -4.24 -14.93 -10.74
N LYS A 199 -4.16 -15.52 -11.94
CA LYS A 199 -5.29 -16.21 -12.60
C LYS A 199 -5.52 -17.57 -11.97
N THR A 200 -4.48 -18.40 -11.91
CA THR A 200 -4.57 -19.74 -11.29
C THR A 200 -4.54 -19.67 -9.77
N GLY A 201 -3.92 -18.64 -9.21
CA GLY A 201 -3.68 -18.52 -7.77
C GLY A 201 -2.54 -19.37 -7.25
N HIS A 202 -1.67 -19.88 -8.14
CA HIS A 202 -0.58 -20.78 -7.81
C HIS A 202 0.78 -20.06 -7.90
N THR A 203 1.76 -20.52 -7.11
CA THR A 203 3.17 -20.17 -7.31
C THR A 203 3.81 -21.13 -8.31
N ILE A 204 4.55 -20.60 -9.28
CA ILE A 204 5.22 -21.34 -10.36
C ILE A 204 6.73 -21.14 -10.20
N PRO A 205 7.56 -22.19 -10.25
CA PRO A 205 9.01 -22.02 -10.18
C PRO A 205 9.47 -21.16 -11.35
N MET A 206 10.30 -20.15 -11.08
CA MET A 206 10.97 -19.45 -12.16
C MET A 206 12.15 -20.30 -12.64
N ARG A 207 12.48 -20.20 -13.93
CA ARG A 207 13.65 -20.86 -14.49
C ARG A 207 14.88 -20.43 -13.68
N ASP A 208 15.63 -21.38 -13.14
CA ASP A 208 16.89 -21.13 -12.45
C ASP A 208 17.82 -20.35 -13.39
N LYS A 209 17.97 -19.05 -13.15
CA LYS A 209 19.06 -18.28 -13.72
C LYS A 209 20.30 -18.65 -12.92
N GLU A 210 21.16 -19.48 -13.52
CA GLU A 210 22.62 -19.56 -13.27
C GLU A 210 23.10 -19.20 -11.86
N GLY A 211 22.98 -20.11 -10.89
CA GLY A 211 23.74 -20.08 -9.62
C GLY A 211 23.53 -18.86 -8.71
N LEU A 212 24.13 -18.91 -7.51
CA LEU A 212 24.28 -17.73 -6.66
C LEU A 212 25.26 -16.78 -7.36
N GLN A 213 24.77 -15.83 -8.16
CA GLN A 213 25.61 -14.80 -8.75
C GLN A 213 26.21 -13.94 -7.63
N ASP A 214 27.54 -13.95 -7.51
CA ASP A 214 28.25 -13.01 -6.67
C ASP A 214 28.08 -11.59 -7.24
N TYR A 215 27.26 -10.79 -6.57
CA TYR A 215 26.98 -9.40 -6.95
C TYR A 215 28.19 -8.48 -6.79
N ARG A 216 29.35 -8.96 -6.27
CA ARG A 216 30.62 -8.22 -6.16
C ARG A 216 30.40 -6.81 -5.65
N PHE A 217 29.80 -6.71 -4.47
CA PHE A 217 29.52 -5.42 -3.85
C PHE A 217 30.82 -4.64 -3.61
N MET A 218 30.83 -3.38 -3.99
CA MET A 218 31.96 -2.48 -3.73
C MET A 218 31.43 -1.08 -3.36
N PRO A 219 32.21 -0.28 -2.62
CA PRO A 219 31.90 1.14 -2.40
C PRO A 219 31.65 1.86 -3.74
N GLU A 220 30.65 2.73 -3.80
CA GLU A 220 30.50 3.67 -4.92
C GLU A 220 31.51 4.81 -4.78
N PRO A 221 32.57 4.89 -5.62
CA PRO A 221 33.60 5.93 -5.49
C PRO A 221 33.14 7.32 -5.93
N ASN A 222 32.09 7.42 -6.77
CA ASN A 222 31.67 8.68 -7.36
C ASN A 222 30.67 9.47 -6.49
N LEU A 223 30.11 8.84 -5.46
CA LEU A 223 29.18 9.49 -4.53
C LEU A 223 29.82 9.59 -3.15
N PRO A 224 29.93 10.81 -2.59
CA PRO A 224 30.36 10.94 -1.21
C PRO A 224 29.32 10.31 -0.27
N PRO A 225 29.71 9.98 0.98
CA PRO A 225 28.77 9.55 2.00
C PRO A 225 27.63 10.55 2.17
N LEU A 226 26.40 10.05 2.28
CA LEU A 226 25.24 10.88 2.59
C LEU A 226 25.21 11.14 4.09
N MET A 227 25.40 12.42 4.46
CA MET A 227 25.45 12.87 5.85
C MET A 227 24.09 13.43 6.28
N VAL A 228 23.66 13.00 7.47
CA VAL A 228 22.40 13.41 8.12
C VAL A 228 22.72 14.08 9.44
N TYR A 229 22.32 15.34 9.57
CA TYR A 229 22.57 16.18 10.73
C TYR A 229 21.35 16.21 11.64
N GLU A 230 21.56 16.43 12.95
CA GLU A 230 20.43 16.56 13.88
C GLU A 230 19.74 17.90 13.68
N ALA A 231 20.53 18.98 13.78
CA ALA A 231 20.10 20.35 13.67
C ALA A 231 20.97 21.11 12.64
N CYS A 232 20.45 22.20 12.08
CA CYS A 232 21.21 23.05 11.15
C CYS A 232 22.51 23.58 11.78
N SER A 233 22.51 23.86 13.09
CA SER A 233 23.68 24.27 13.87
C SER A 233 24.80 23.24 13.94
N THR A 234 24.49 21.96 13.68
CA THR A 234 25.48 20.86 13.67
C THR A 234 26.09 20.61 12.30
N ALA A 235 25.60 21.28 11.26
CA ALA A 235 26.17 21.20 9.91
C ALA A 235 27.46 22.03 9.81
N PRO A 236 28.45 21.61 9.00
CA PRO A 236 29.68 22.37 8.81
C PRO A 236 29.41 23.78 8.25
N PRO A 237 30.18 24.80 8.67
CA PRO A 237 30.06 26.15 8.14
C PRO A 237 30.27 26.18 6.62
N GLY A 238 29.41 26.90 5.90
CA GLY A 238 29.53 27.09 4.45
C GLY A 238 28.87 26.02 3.58
N VAL A 239 28.24 25.00 4.16
CA VAL A 239 27.41 24.04 3.40
C VAL A 239 26.03 24.64 3.18
N ALA A 240 25.54 24.61 1.93
CA ALA A 240 24.21 25.12 1.63
C ALA A 240 23.13 24.24 2.30
N PRO A 241 22.06 24.82 2.87
CA PRO A 241 20.96 24.05 3.48
C PRO A 241 20.34 23.00 2.54
N SER A 242 20.35 23.25 1.22
CA SER A 242 19.86 22.32 0.20
C SER A 242 20.76 21.10 -0.02
N GLN A 243 21.99 21.10 0.51
CA GLN A 243 22.97 20.02 0.35
C GLN A 243 23.04 19.10 1.56
N VAL A 244 22.26 19.37 2.60
CA VAL A 244 22.24 18.59 3.85
C VAL A 244 20.84 18.12 4.18
N VAL A 245 20.78 16.98 4.87
CA VAL A 245 19.53 16.48 5.45
C VAL A 245 19.57 16.79 6.95
N VAL A 246 18.60 17.57 7.43
CA VAL A 246 18.47 17.96 8.84
C VAL A 246 17.26 17.24 9.46
N LEU A 247 17.46 16.47 10.52
CA LEU A 247 16.39 15.64 11.10
C LEU A 247 15.30 16.47 11.78
N GLU A 248 15.63 17.54 12.48
CA GLU A 248 14.64 18.42 13.12
C GLU A 248 13.62 18.97 12.10
N GLU A 249 14.09 19.53 10.98
CA GLU A 249 13.20 20.02 9.91
C GLU A 249 12.31 18.92 9.34
N VAL A 250 12.84 17.71 9.18
CA VAL A 250 12.05 16.58 8.67
C VAL A 250 11.01 16.16 9.71
N ARG A 251 11.33 16.18 11.01
CA ARG A 251 10.37 15.89 12.10
C ARG A 251 9.24 16.91 12.14
N GLU A 252 9.55 18.20 11.99
CA GLU A 252 8.54 19.28 11.97
C GLU A 252 7.60 19.17 10.76
N ARG A 253 8.09 18.64 9.64
CA ARG A 253 7.29 18.41 8.43
C ARG A 253 6.53 17.09 8.43
N LEU A 254 6.67 16.24 9.46
CA LEU A 254 5.94 14.98 9.50
C LEU A 254 4.44 15.25 9.62
N PRO A 255 3.62 14.76 8.68
CA PRO A 255 2.17 14.86 8.79
C PRO A 255 1.65 13.89 9.85
N GLU A 256 0.39 14.08 10.22
CA GLU A 256 -0.33 13.14 11.08
C GLU A 256 -0.39 11.75 10.41
N LEU A 257 0.15 10.75 11.09
CA LEU A 257 0.16 9.36 10.61
C LEU A 257 -1.23 8.71 10.71
N PRO A 258 -1.54 7.69 9.88
CA PRO A 258 -2.83 7.00 9.90
C PRO A 258 -3.24 6.46 11.28
N SER A 259 -2.29 5.95 12.07
CA SER A 259 -2.52 5.46 13.43
C SER A 259 -3.00 6.57 14.38
N VAL A 260 -2.31 7.72 14.36
CA VAL A 260 -2.66 8.90 15.16
C VAL A 260 -4.02 9.44 14.73
N ARG A 261 -4.28 9.50 13.41
CA ARG A 261 -5.57 9.91 12.88
C ARG A 261 -6.70 9.00 13.37
N ARG A 262 -6.54 7.68 13.30
CA ARG A 262 -7.57 6.73 13.80
C ARG A 262 -7.88 6.94 15.28
N GLN A 263 -6.86 7.19 16.10
CA GLN A 263 -7.04 7.48 17.53
C GLN A 263 -7.79 8.80 17.74
N ARG A 264 -7.37 9.87 17.05
CA ARG A 264 -8.03 11.18 17.10
C ARG A 264 -9.52 11.08 16.77
N LEU A 265 -9.89 10.30 15.75
CA LEU A 265 -11.29 10.12 15.36
C LEU A 265 -12.14 9.46 16.46
N VAL A 266 -11.59 8.45 17.13
CA VAL A 266 -12.28 7.80 18.25
C VAL A 266 -12.49 8.79 19.40
N GLU A 267 -11.45 9.54 19.76
CA GLU A 267 -11.51 10.54 20.85
C GLU A 267 -12.44 11.72 20.54
N THR A 268 -12.44 12.19 19.29
CA THR A 268 -13.17 13.40 18.89
C THR A 268 -14.64 13.12 18.62
N TYR A 269 -14.96 12.00 17.96
CA TYR A 269 -16.31 11.69 17.51
C TYR A 269 -17.00 10.60 18.34
N GLY A 270 -16.29 9.97 19.29
CA GLY A 270 -16.82 8.91 20.15
C GLY A 270 -17.29 7.68 19.36
N ILE A 271 -16.67 7.44 18.20
CA ILE A 271 -16.96 6.31 17.30
C ILE A 271 -16.15 5.06 17.72
N LEU A 272 -16.58 3.89 17.24
CA LEU A 272 -15.88 2.64 17.52
C LEU A 272 -14.54 2.56 16.77
N PRO A 273 -13.50 1.91 17.33
CA PRO A 273 -12.21 1.71 16.65
C PRO A 273 -12.33 1.00 15.29
N GLU A 274 -13.26 0.06 15.16
CA GLU A 274 -13.57 -0.63 13.88
C GLU A 274 -14.01 0.37 12.81
N HIS A 275 -14.79 1.39 13.18
CA HIS A 275 -15.24 2.42 12.25
C HIS A 275 -14.11 3.36 11.86
N SER A 276 -13.26 3.78 12.80
CA SER A 276 -12.12 4.65 12.47
C SER A 276 -11.11 3.93 11.57
N PHE A 277 -10.91 2.62 11.78
CA PHE A 277 -10.10 1.77 10.90
C PHE A 277 -10.63 1.80 9.46
N THR A 278 -11.91 1.53 9.26
CA THR A 278 -12.51 1.54 7.92
C THR A 278 -12.48 2.93 7.28
N LEU A 279 -12.77 4.00 8.04
CA LEU A 279 -12.71 5.38 7.52
C LEU A 279 -11.34 5.75 6.94
N VAL A 280 -10.27 5.38 7.64
CA VAL A 280 -8.90 5.76 7.26
C VAL A 280 -8.33 4.86 6.17
N ASN A 281 -8.80 3.62 6.07
CA ASN A 281 -8.27 2.67 5.09
C ASN A 281 -8.96 2.73 3.72
N GLU A 282 -10.20 3.22 3.67
CA GLU A 282 -10.94 3.37 2.43
C GLU A 282 -10.74 4.77 1.83
N ASP A 283 -10.27 4.81 0.59
CA ASP A 283 -9.96 6.06 -0.11
C ASP A 283 -11.21 6.96 -0.24
N GLY A 284 -11.06 8.23 0.13
CA GLY A 284 -12.12 9.26 0.11
C GLY A 284 -13.22 9.11 1.18
N LEU A 285 -13.28 8.00 1.92
CA LEU A 285 -14.36 7.76 2.89
C LEU A 285 -14.26 8.71 4.10
N MET A 286 -13.03 9.02 4.51
CA MET A 286 -12.75 9.95 5.60
C MET A 286 -13.21 11.37 5.28
N ASP A 287 -12.81 11.90 4.13
CA ASP A 287 -13.17 13.25 3.69
C ASP A 287 -14.69 13.39 3.55
N TYR A 288 -15.33 12.34 3.02
CA TYR A 288 -16.77 12.24 2.93
C TYR A 288 -17.44 12.31 4.32
N PHE A 289 -16.96 11.53 5.28
CA PHE A 289 -17.49 11.51 6.64
C PHE A 289 -17.38 12.88 7.33
N GLU A 290 -16.22 13.55 7.25
CA GLU A 290 -16.04 14.88 7.84
C GLU A 290 -16.92 15.93 7.16
N ALA A 291 -17.10 15.83 5.84
CA ALA A 291 -17.95 16.75 5.10
C ALA A 291 -19.43 16.61 5.50
N VAL A 292 -19.94 15.37 5.66
CA VAL A 292 -21.30 15.12 6.16
C VAL A 292 -21.47 15.58 7.61
N ILE A 293 -20.47 15.40 8.47
CA ILE A 293 -20.51 15.94 9.84
C ILE A 293 -20.61 17.46 9.85
N ARG A 294 -19.88 18.15 8.97
CA ARG A 294 -19.88 19.62 8.90
C ARG A 294 -21.23 20.20 8.48
N GLU A 295 -21.92 19.51 7.58
CA GLU A 295 -23.17 20.00 6.99
C GLU A 295 -24.43 19.52 7.73
N THR A 296 -24.36 18.44 8.50
CA THR A 296 -25.52 17.90 9.23
C THR A 296 -25.54 18.33 10.70
N LYS A 297 -26.75 18.38 11.29
CA LYS A 297 -26.92 18.52 12.75
C LYS A 297 -26.90 17.18 13.49
N ALA A 298 -26.70 16.07 12.78
CA ALA A 298 -26.77 14.75 13.37
C ALA A 298 -25.48 14.43 14.13
N GLY A 299 -25.62 13.74 15.27
CA GLY A 299 -24.46 13.32 16.06
C GLY A 299 -23.55 12.37 15.27
N PRO A 300 -22.22 12.43 15.47
CA PRO A 300 -21.24 11.64 14.71
C PRO A 300 -21.52 10.13 14.68
N ARG A 301 -22.05 9.56 15.77
CA ARG A 301 -22.44 8.15 15.86
C ARG A 301 -23.54 7.73 14.87
N LYS A 302 -24.49 8.62 14.57
CA LYS A 302 -25.54 8.32 13.58
C LYS A 302 -24.98 8.41 12.18
N VAL A 303 -24.18 9.44 11.90
CA VAL A 303 -23.53 9.64 10.60
C VAL A 303 -22.63 8.44 10.27
N ILE A 304 -21.78 8.00 11.20
CA ILE A 304 -20.89 6.86 10.94
C ILE A 304 -21.66 5.56 10.72
N GLY A 305 -22.74 5.32 11.48
CA GLY A 305 -23.58 4.14 11.30
C GLY A 305 -24.23 4.11 9.92
N TRP A 306 -24.64 5.27 9.40
CA TRP A 306 -25.16 5.40 8.04
C TRP A 306 -24.09 5.20 6.97
N VAL A 307 -22.91 5.83 7.13
CA VAL A 307 -21.77 5.69 6.22
C VAL A 307 -21.35 4.22 6.11
N MET A 308 -21.24 3.51 7.24
CA MET A 308 -20.77 2.13 7.29
C MET A 308 -21.79 1.12 6.76
N ASN A 309 -23.09 1.30 7.03
CA ASN A 309 -24.10 0.31 6.64
C ASN A 309 -24.72 0.60 5.28
N GLU A 310 -25.11 1.85 5.03
CA GLU A 310 -25.88 2.22 3.84
C GLU A 310 -24.93 2.57 2.69
N LEU A 311 -24.07 3.57 2.88
CA LEU A 311 -23.20 4.06 1.80
C LEU A 311 -22.25 2.97 1.32
N GLN A 312 -21.51 2.31 2.22
CA GLN A 312 -20.64 1.21 1.81
C GLN A 312 -21.39 0.05 1.17
N GLY A 313 -22.58 -0.30 1.70
CA GLY A 313 -23.42 -1.34 1.11
C GLY A 313 -23.78 -1.04 -0.35
N LEU A 314 -24.13 0.21 -0.65
CA LEU A 314 -24.48 0.68 -1.99
C LEU A 314 -23.26 0.73 -2.92
N LEU A 315 -22.14 1.27 -2.43
CA LEU A 315 -20.89 1.32 -3.19
C LEU A 315 -20.40 -0.08 -3.57
N HIS A 316 -20.49 -1.04 -2.64
CA HIS A 316 -20.15 -2.44 -2.90
C HIS A 316 -21.09 -3.09 -3.93
N GLN A 317 -22.39 -2.80 -3.90
CA GLN A 317 -23.32 -3.30 -4.92
C GLN A 317 -22.99 -2.80 -6.33
N GLN A 318 -22.40 -1.60 -6.43
CA GLN A 318 -22.05 -0.97 -7.69
C GLN A 318 -20.57 -1.13 -8.07
N ASN A 319 -19.76 -1.76 -7.22
CA ASN A 319 -18.29 -1.84 -7.34
C ASN A 319 -17.63 -0.46 -7.58
N LEU A 320 -18.10 0.57 -6.88
CA LEU A 320 -17.55 1.92 -6.95
C LEU A 320 -16.77 2.26 -5.67
N SER A 321 -15.67 3.01 -5.78
CA SER A 321 -15.08 3.67 -4.61
C SER A 321 -15.87 4.93 -4.24
N VAL A 322 -15.68 5.42 -3.01
CA VAL A 322 -16.28 6.70 -2.57
C VAL A 322 -15.84 7.84 -3.49
N SER A 323 -14.55 7.86 -3.84
CA SER A 323 -13.95 8.85 -4.76
C SER A 323 -14.52 8.80 -6.19
N GLN A 324 -15.08 7.66 -6.61
CA GLN A 324 -15.74 7.48 -7.91
C GLN A 324 -17.25 7.71 -7.86
N SER A 325 -17.84 7.86 -6.66
CA SER A 325 -19.28 7.99 -6.52
C SER A 325 -19.75 9.41 -6.88
N HIS A 326 -20.84 9.51 -7.65
CA HIS A 326 -21.52 10.78 -7.95
C HIS A 326 -22.29 11.36 -6.75
N ILE A 327 -22.18 10.72 -5.58
CA ILE A 327 -22.81 11.14 -4.34
C ILE A 327 -21.99 12.30 -3.77
N SER A 328 -22.19 13.50 -4.34
CA SER A 328 -21.58 14.72 -3.83
C SER A 328 -22.01 14.94 -2.38
N VAL A 329 -21.14 15.54 -1.57
CA VAL A 329 -21.44 15.91 -0.16
C VAL A 329 -22.77 16.68 -0.09
N HIS A 330 -22.97 17.62 -1.02
CA HIS A 330 -24.19 18.43 -1.13
C HIS A 330 -25.46 17.61 -1.39
N ASN A 331 -25.40 16.57 -2.25
CA ASN A 331 -26.52 15.67 -2.49
C ASN A 331 -26.73 14.70 -1.31
N SER A 332 -25.65 14.30 -0.65
CA SER A 332 -25.68 13.42 0.53
C SER A 332 -26.34 14.07 1.72
N VAL A 333 -26.06 15.35 1.94
CA VAL A 333 -26.64 16.15 3.02
C VAL A 333 -28.08 16.50 2.69
N SER A 334 -28.39 16.83 1.43
CA SER A 334 -29.78 16.97 0.99
C SER A 334 -30.56 15.67 1.21
N VAL A 335 -30.01 14.50 0.89
CA VAL A 335 -30.64 13.20 1.17
C VAL A 335 -30.72 12.95 2.66
N TYR A 336 -29.65 13.13 3.44
CA TYR A 336 -29.66 12.86 4.88
C TYR A 336 -30.60 13.82 5.64
N VAL A 337 -30.65 15.11 5.27
CA VAL A 337 -31.55 16.13 5.83
C VAL A 337 -32.99 15.89 5.36
N THR A 338 -33.24 15.67 4.07
CA THR A 338 -34.58 15.39 3.53
C THR A 338 -35.15 14.09 4.10
N VAL A 339 -34.31 13.05 4.25
CA VAL A 339 -34.70 11.73 4.76
C VAL A 339 -34.80 11.69 6.27
N CYS A 340 -33.95 12.41 7.04
CA CYS A 340 -34.13 12.52 8.50
C CYS A 340 -35.33 13.40 8.88
N LEU A 341 -35.68 14.43 8.08
CA LEU A 341 -36.95 15.15 8.23
C LEU A 341 -38.16 14.29 7.84
N TRP A 342 -38.02 13.36 6.88
CA TRP A 342 -39.09 12.42 6.48
C TRP A 342 -39.23 11.18 7.38
N LEU A 343 -38.16 10.69 8.01
CA LEU A 343 -38.16 9.49 8.87
C LEU A 343 -38.73 9.74 10.27
N SER A 344 -38.98 11.00 10.65
CA SER A 344 -39.92 11.28 11.76
C SER A 344 -41.36 10.89 11.41
N VAL A 345 -41.68 10.53 10.16
CA VAL A 345 -43.06 10.28 9.70
C VAL A 345 -43.32 8.87 9.15
N CYS A 346 -42.38 8.13 8.55
CA CYS A 346 -42.72 6.81 7.95
C CYS A 346 -41.64 5.72 8.01
N LEU A 347 -42.08 4.50 8.35
CA LEU A 347 -41.29 3.27 8.49
C LEU A 347 -40.66 2.73 7.16
N THR A 348 -39.33 2.53 7.21
CA THR A 348 -38.51 1.39 6.73
C THR A 348 -38.59 0.74 5.34
N ARG A 349 -39.28 1.23 4.29
CA ARG A 349 -39.18 0.56 2.95
C ARG A 349 -38.96 1.42 1.69
N GLY A 350 -39.02 2.75 1.76
CA GLY A 350 -38.85 3.63 0.58
C GLY A 350 -37.41 4.08 0.28
N PHE A 351 -36.43 3.69 1.10
CA PHE A 351 -35.09 4.29 1.14
C PHE A 351 -34.16 3.89 -0.02
N VAL A 352 -34.20 2.64 -0.47
CA VAL A 352 -33.27 2.10 -1.49
C VAL A 352 -33.55 2.67 -2.89
N THR A 353 -34.81 2.99 -3.18
CA THR A 353 -35.24 3.41 -4.52
C THR A 353 -34.84 4.85 -4.85
N ALA A 354 -34.84 5.76 -3.87
CA ALA A 354 -34.48 7.17 -4.08
C ALA A 354 -32.97 7.37 -4.29
N LEU A 355 -32.13 6.58 -3.61
CA LEU A 355 -30.67 6.68 -3.78
C LEU A 355 -30.17 6.04 -5.09
N MET A 356 -30.83 4.96 -5.55
CA MET A 356 -30.54 4.36 -6.87
C MET A 356 -30.75 5.34 -8.03
N ILE A 357 -31.72 6.26 -7.92
CA ILE A 357 -31.99 7.27 -8.98
C ILE A 357 -30.85 8.30 -9.08
N MET A 358 -30.14 8.57 -7.98
CA MET A 358 -29.04 9.54 -7.93
C MET A 358 -27.67 8.97 -8.32
N CYS A 359 -27.56 7.66 -8.50
CA CYS A 359 -26.37 7.01 -9.02
C CYS A 359 -26.69 6.26 -10.33
N PRO A 360 -27.01 6.98 -11.42
CA PRO A 360 -27.27 6.34 -12.70
C PRO A 360 -25.97 5.73 -13.22
N VAL A 361 -25.99 4.43 -13.47
CA VAL A 361 -24.96 3.70 -14.19
C VAL A 361 -24.78 4.37 -15.56
N GLY A 362 -23.57 4.83 -15.86
CA GLY A 362 -23.20 5.33 -17.18
C GLY A 362 -23.28 4.20 -18.22
N GLY A 363 -24.46 4.02 -18.83
CA GLY A 363 -24.68 3.14 -19.96
C GLY A 363 -24.28 3.83 -21.26
N ASN A 364 -23.09 3.52 -21.78
CA ASN A 364 -22.75 3.79 -23.16
C ASN A 364 -23.55 2.85 -24.08
N GLY A 365 -24.26 3.42 -25.05
CA GLY A 365 -24.61 2.75 -26.29
C GLY A 365 -26.09 2.42 -26.49
N LEU A 366 -26.90 3.42 -26.84
CA LEU A 366 -28.04 3.23 -27.75
C LEU A 366 -28.12 4.43 -28.70
N SER A 367 -28.04 4.14 -29.99
CA SER A 367 -28.00 5.09 -31.10
C SER A 367 -29.20 6.04 -31.07
N GLN A 368 -28.93 7.34 -31.13
CA GLN A 368 -29.92 8.36 -31.47
C GLN A 368 -30.46 8.07 -32.88
N ARG A 369 -31.74 7.73 -32.98
CA ARG A 369 -32.52 8.00 -34.20
C ARG A 369 -33.14 9.38 -34.04
N GLU A 370 -32.80 10.23 -34.99
CA GLU A 370 -33.35 11.56 -35.21
C GLU A 370 -34.87 11.52 -35.32
N THR A 371 -35.55 12.33 -34.52
CA THR A 371 -36.74 13.10 -34.92
C THR A 371 -36.92 14.25 -33.92
N GLY A 372 -36.63 15.48 -34.32
CA GLY A 372 -37.30 16.67 -33.80
C GLY A 372 -38.30 17.18 -34.85
N PRO A 373 -38.97 18.33 -34.66
CA PRO A 373 -39.16 19.11 -33.43
C PRO A 373 -40.65 19.42 -33.17
N ASN A 374 -40.99 19.97 -32.00
CA ASN A 374 -42.10 20.92 -31.70
C ASN A 374 -42.30 20.94 -30.17
N SER A 375 -41.75 21.91 -29.46
CA SER A 375 -42.32 23.24 -29.17
C SER A 375 -43.15 23.26 -27.87
N LEU A 376 -42.59 23.97 -26.89
CA LEU A 376 -43.25 24.83 -25.89
C LEU A 376 -43.99 24.23 -24.67
N SER A 377 -43.50 24.68 -23.51
CA SER A 377 -44.18 25.11 -22.27
C SER A 377 -44.98 24.11 -21.43
N LEU A 378 -44.48 23.80 -20.22
CA LEU A 378 -44.72 24.57 -18.98
C LEU A 378 -43.64 24.23 -17.94
#